data_AF-A0A519NNP1-F1
#
_entry.id   AF-A0A519NNP1-F1
#
_cell.length_a   1.000
_cell.length_b   1.000
_cell.length_c   1.000
_cell.angle_alpha   90.00
_cell.angle_beta   90.00
_cell.angle_gamma   90.00
#
_symmetry.space_group_name_H-M   'P 1'
#
loop_
_entity.id
_entity.type
_entity.pdbx_description
1 polymer ?
#
loop_
_entity_poly.entity_id
_entity_poly.type
_entity_poly.pdbx_seq_one_letter_code
_entity_poly.pdbx_strand_id
1 'polypeptide(L)'
;MGNYQRVLFGIIIIFSLALIVIYFRNSEIGCAAPERVKNIPKDAVWKGGVDGGFWFQAVSRDSLKAGYRFRIYSDYNGELIIDADFVANCRCTSPIDKIIH
;
A
#
# COMPACT_ATOMS: atom_id res chain seq x y z
N MET A 1 -1.24 48.10 -8.09
CA MET A 1 -0.80 46.99 -7.21
C MET A 1 0.71 47.06 -7.10
N GLY A 2 1.23 47.37 -5.91
CA GLY A 2 2.66 47.65 -5.72
C GLY A 2 3.53 46.39 -5.89
N ASN A 3 4.80 46.58 -6.25
CA ASN A 3 5.77 45.47 -6.41
C ASN A 3 5.83 44.59 -5.14
N TYR A 4 5.74 45.20 -3.96
CA TYR A 4 5.66 44.50 -2.67
C TYR A 4 4.44 43.59 -2.54
N GLN A 5 3.27 44.01 -3.02
CA GLN A 5 2.06 43.19 -2.98
C GLN A 5 2.22 41.94 -3.86
N ARG A 6 2.79 42.08 -5.06
CA ARG A 6 3.03 40.94 -5.98
C ARG A 6 4.00 39.93 -5.40
N VAL A 7 5.07 40.39 -4.77
CA VAL A 7 6.05 39.52 -4.07
C VAL A 7 5.38 38.79 -2.91
N LEU A 8 4.57 39.50 -2.10
CA LEU A 8 3.85 38.90 -0.98
C LEU A 8 2.89 37.80 -1.43
N PHE A 9 2.12 38.03 -2.51
CA PHE A 9 1.24 37.01 -3.09
C PHE A 9 2.01 35.77 -3.59
N GLY A 10 3.16 35.98 -4.25
CA GLY A 10 4.02 34.88 -4.69
C GLY A 10 4.50 34.01 -3.53
N ILE A 11 4.94 34.64 -2.42
CA ILE A 11 5.39 33.92 -1.22
C ILE A 11 4.24 33.12 -0.59
N ILE A 12 3.05 33.72 -0.48
CA ILE A 12 1.88 33.03 0.08
C ILE A 12 1.54 31.79 -0.75
N ILE A 13 1.51 31.90 -2.08
CA ILE A 13 1.20 30.76 -2.97
C ILE A 13 2.23 29.64 -2.79
N ILE A 14 3.52 29.97 -2.79
CA ILE A 14 4.59 28.97 -2.63
C ILE A 14 4.48 28.29 -1.26
N PHE A 15 4.22 29.07 -0.20
CA PHE A 15 4.06 28.54 1.15
C PHE A 15 2.82 27.64 1.28
N SER A 16 1.69 28.05 0.71
CA SER A 16 0.47 27.23 0.65
C SER A 16 0.69 25.92 -0.10
N LEU A 17 1.38 25.95 -1.24
CA LEU A 17 1.71 24.74 -2.00
C LEU A 17 2.63 23.80 -1.20
N ALA A 18 3.64 24.34 -0.53
CA ALA A 18 4.52 23.56 0.34
C ALA A 18 3.75 22.89 1.49
N LEU A 19 2.83 23.61 2.14
CA LEU A 19 1.97 23.05 3.19
C LEU A 19 1.04 21.95 2.67
N ILE A 20 0.48 22.11 1.46
CA ILE A 20 -0.35 21.07 0.84
C ILE A 20 0.47 19.79 0.58
N VAL A 21 1.68 19.91 0.06
CA VAL A 21 2.56 18.75 -0.18
C VAL A 21 2.94 18.06 1.14
N ILE A 22 3.25 18.83 2.19
CA ILE A 22 3.53 18.30 3.52
C ILE A 22 2.30 17.61 4.10
N TYR A 23 1.12 18.19 3.93
CA TYR A 23 -0.15 17.61 4.38
C TYR A 23 -0.41 16.26 3.69
N PHE A 24 -0.30 16.17 2.36
CA PHE A 24 -0.48 14.91 1.64
C PHE A 24 0.58 13.87 1.94
N ARG A 25 1.84 14.28 2.21
CA ARG A 25 2.91 13.36 2.65
C ARG A 25 2.64 12.75 4.01
N ASN A 26 2.14 13.56 4.95
CA ASN A 26 1.91 13.14 6.33
C ASN A 26 0.52 12.55 6.54
N SER A 27 -0.39 12.74 5.58
CA SER A 27 -1.66 12.06 5.55
C SER A 27 -1.41 10.63 5.09
N GLU A 28 -1.09 9.76 6.05
CA GLU A 28 -1.46 8.36 5.94
C GLU A 28 -2.99 8.33 5.95
N ILE A 29 -3.61 8.61 4.80
CA ILE A 29 -5.00 8.22 4.57
C ILE A 29 -4.94 6.70 4.54
N GLY A 30 -4.96 6.10 5.74
CA GLY A 30 -5.10 4.67 5.91
C GLY A 30 -6.45 4.31 5.34
N CYS A 31 -6.47 3.89 4.08
CA CYS A 31 -7.66 3.33 3.49
C CYS A 31 -7.98 2.06 4.26
N ALA A 32 -9.14 2.08 4.92
CA ALA A 32 -9.66 0.87 5.52
C ALA A 32 -9.75 -0.21 4.42
N ALA A 33 -9.45 -1.45 4.80
CA ALA A 33 -9.67 -2.58 3.91
C ALA A 33 -11.13 -2.57 3.43
N PRO A 34 -11.40 -2.88 2.15
CA PRO A 34 -12.76 -3.02 1.66
C PRO A 34 -13.46 -4.17 2.38
N GLU A 35 -14.78 -4.24 2.24
CA GLU A 35 -15.55 -5.38 2.76
C GLU A 35 -15.05 -6.68 2.13
N ARG A 36 -14.81 -7.69 2.97
CA ARG A 36 -14.32 -9.00 2.52
C ARG A 36 -15.47 -9.77 1.86
N VAL A 37 -15.38 -9.97 0.54
CA VAL A 37 -16.33 -10.84 -0.18
C VAL A 37 -16.12 -12.33 0.15
N LYS A 38 -17.16 -13.14 -0.07
CA LYS A 38 -17.28 -14.53 0.42
C LYS A 38 -16.11 -15.46 0.02
N ASN A 39 -15.46 -15.21 -1.12
CA ASN A 39 -14.43 -16.09 -1.66
C ASN A 39 -13.02 -15.80 -1.13
N ILE A 40 -12.83 -14.71 -0.36
CA ILE A 40 -11.53 -14.37 0.21
C ILE A 40 -11.33 -15.12 1.54
N PRO A 41 -10.26 -15.91 1.69
CA PRO A 41 -9.94 -16.61 2.94
C PRO A 41 -9.77 -15.67 4.12
N LYS A 42 -10.19 -16.07 5.32
CA LYS A 42 -10.17 -15.19 6.52
C LYS A 42 -8.77 -14.71 6.93
N ASP A 43 -7.78 -15.53 6.65
CA ASP A 43 -6.35 -15.29 6.92
C ASP A 43 -5.67 -14.47 5.82
N ALA A 44 -6.35 -14.13 4.73
CA ALA A 44 -5.81 -13.21 3.74
C ALA A 44 -5.82 -11.76 4.27
N VAL A 45 -4.74 -11.03 4.06
CA VAL A 45 -4.53 -9.66 4.54
C VAL A 45 -4.68 -8.66 3.39
N TRP A 46 -5.39 -7.56 3.63
CA TRP A 46 -5.52 -6.47 2.66
C TRP A 46 -4.20 -5.74 2.46
N LYS A 47 -3.78 -5.58 1.21
CA LYS A 47 -2.69 -4.67 0.82
C LYS A 47 -3.17 -3.83 -0.36
N GLY A 48 -3.45 -2.57 -0.10
CA GLY A 48 -3.97 -1.62 -1.08
C GLY A 48 -4.08 -0.20 -0.53
N GLY A 49 -4.60 0.69 -1.35
CA GLY A 49 -4.83 2.10 -1.02
C GLY A 49 -6.15 2.61 -1.60
N VAL A 50 -6.26 3.93 -1.79
CA VAL A 50 -7.45 4.60 -2.32
C VAL A 50 -7.85 4.04 -3.69
N ASP A 51 -6.85 3.66 -4.49
CA ASP A 51 -7.04 3.23 -5.87
C ASP A 51 -7.26 1.71 -6.00
N GLY A 52 -7.51 1.02 -4.88
CA GLY A 52 -7.73 -0.42 -4.81
C GLY A 52 -6.50 -1.20 -4.33
N GLY A 53 -6.56 -2.52 -4.51
CA GLY A 53 -5.51 -3.42 -4.03
C GLY A 53 -5.90 -4.89 -4.12
N PHE A 54 -5.20 -5.73 -3.35
CA PHE A 54 -5.45 -7.17 -3.35
C PHE A 54 -5.40 -7.76 -1.95
N TRP A 55 -6.01 -8.93 -1.80
CA TRP A 55 -5.92 -9.72 -0.58
C TRP A 55 -4.82 -10.76 -0.73
N PHE A 56 -3.87 -10.77 0.20
CA PHE A 56 -2.70 -11.65 0.20
C PHE A 56 -2.84 -12.71 1.27
N GLN A 57 -2.83 -13.98 0.88
CA GLN A 57 -2.78 -15.12 1.80
C GLN A 57 -1.40 -15.78 1.72
N ALA A 58 -0.71 -15.87 2.86
CA ALA A 58 0.49 -16.70 2.98
C ALA A 58 0.07 -18.14 3.25
N VAL A 59 0.26 -19.03 2.27
CA VAL A 59 -0.21 -20.43 2.36
C VAL A 59 0.82 -21.31 3.06
N SER A 60 2.10 -21.11 2.75
CA SER A 60 3.19 -21.89 3.35
C SER A 60 4.51 -21.15 3.27
N ARG A 61 5.44 -21.52 4.15
CA ARG A 61 6.82 -21.06 4.17
C ARG A 61 7.73 -22.28 4.04
N ASP A 62 8.55 -22.33 2.99
CA ASP A 62 9.68 -23.24 2.88
C ASP A 62 10.91 -22.56 3.52
N SER A 63 11.22 -22.96 4.75
CA SER A 63 12.34 -22.42 5.52
C SER A 63 13.71 -22.82 4.95
N LEU A 64 13.80 -23.89 4.16
CA LEU A 64 15.06 -24.35 3.57
C LEU A 64 15.40 -23.56 2.29
N LYS A 65 14.39 -23.08 1.56
CA LYS A 65 14.58 -22.34 0.30
C LYS A 65 14.27 -20.84 0.40
N ALA A 66 13.96 -20.33 1.60
CA ALA A 66 13.43 -18.98 1.81
C ALA A 66 12.24 -18.67 0.87
N GLY A 67 11.46 -19.71 0.58
CA GLY A 67 10.32 -19.66 -0.34
C GLY A 67 9.02 -19.42 0.42
N TYR A 68 8.15 -18.59 -0.14
CA TYR A 68 6.82 -18.32 0.38
C TYR A 68 5.81 -18.59 -0.71
N ARG A 69 4.81 -19.42 -0.42
CA ARG A 69 3.68 -19.58 -1.32
C ARG A 69 2.63 -18.54 -0.97
N PHE A 70 2.32 -17.67 -1.91
CA PHE A 70 1.26 -16.68 -1.77
C PHE A 70 0.11 -16.98 -2.70
N ARG A 71 -1.10 -16.75 -2.19
CA ARG A 71 -2.31 -16.59 -2.99
C ARG A 71 -2.77 -15.15 -2.95
N ILE A 72 -3.08 -14.59 -4.11
CA ILE A 72 -3.52 -13.20 -4.27
C ILE A 72 -4.92 -13.20 -4.85
N TYR A 73 -5.84 -12.54 -4.16
CA TYR A 73 -7.24 -12.48 -4.55
C TYR A 73 -7.66 -11.06 -4.93
N SER A 74 -8.52 -10.96 -5.94
CA SER A 74 -9.16 -9.70 -6.34
C SER A 74 -9.98 -9.12 -5.19
N ASP A 75 -9.87 -7.82 -4.99
CA ASP A 75 -10.69 -7.04 -4.08
C ASP A 75 -12.13 -6.87 -4.57
N TYR A 76 -12.32 -6.89 -5.89
CA TYR A 76 -13.62 -6.68 -6.54
C TYR A 76 -14.56 -7.89 -6.42
N ASN A 77 -14.07 -9.10 -6.71
CA ASN A 77 -14.91 -10.31 -6.77
C ASN A 77 -14.37 -11.49 -5.95
N GLY A 78 -13.19 -11.35 -5.32
CA GLY A 78 -12.57 -12.41 -4.53
C GLY A 78 -11.98 -13.55 -5.35
N GLU A 79 -11.85 -13.42 -6.67
CA GLU A 79 -11.22 -14.42 -7.52
C GLU A 79 -9.74 -14.55 -7.21
N LEU A 80 -9.23 -15.79 -7.27
CA LEU A 80 -7.82 -16.09 -7.17
C LEU A 80 -7.12 -15.64 -8.46
N ILE A 81 -6.24 -14.65 -8.35
CA ILE A 81 -5.49 -14.10 -9.49
C ILE A 81 -4.13 -14.80 -9.60
N ILE A 82 -3.46 -15.02 -8.47
CA ILE A 82 -2.12 -15.63 -8.43
C ILE A 82 -2.10 -16.69 -7.33
N ASP A 83 -1.53 -17.85 -7.64
CA ASP A 83 -1.09 -18.86 -6.66
C ASP A 83 0.32 -19.32 -7.07
N ALA A 84 1.33 -18.79 -6.38
CA ALA A 84 2.72 -18.97 -6.80
C ALA A 84 3.69 -18.98 -5.61
N ASP A 85 4.85 -19.58 -5.86
CA ASP A 85 5.99 -19.58 -4.95
C ASP A 85 6.90 -18.39 -5.25
N PHE A 86 7.23 -17.63 -4.21
CA PHE A 86 8.12 -16.47 -4.26
C PHE A 86 9.35 -16.74 -3.41
N VAL A 87 10.53 -16.45 -3.94
CA VAL A 87 11.78 -16.55 -3.18
C VAL A 87 12.14 -15.16 -2.66
N ALA A 88 12.42 -15.06 -1.36
CA ALA A 88 12.91 -13.82 -0.78
C ALA A 88 14.29 -13.50 -1.38
N ASN A 89 14.38 -12.43 -2.16
CA ASN A 89 15.69 -11.92 -2.58
C ASN A 89 16.29 -11.13 -1.41
N CYS A 90 17.50 -11.50 -0.98
CA CYS A 90 18.22 -10.90 0.16
C CYS A 90 18.50 -9.39 0.04
N ARG A 91 18.12 -8.75 -1.07
CA ARG A 91 18.19 -7.29 -1.28
C ARG A 91 16.94 -6.54 -0.82
N CYS A 92 15.88 -7.23 -0.41
CA CYS A 92 14.72 -6.59 0.19
C CYS A 92 15.05 -6.22 1.65
N THR A 93 15.13 -4.91 1.94
CA THR A 93 15.44 -4.36 3.28
C THR A 93 14.30 -4.52 4.28
N SER A 94 13.14 -5.02 3.87
CA SER A 94 11.96 -5.22 4.72
C SER A 94 11.77 -6.70 5.07
N PRO A 95 11.72 -7.06 6.36
CA PRO A 95 11.40 -8.42 6.79
C PRO A 95 10.01 -8.85 6.29
N ILE A 96 9.90 -10.01 5.63
CA ILE A 96 8.63 -10.52 5.06
C ILE A 96 7.57 -10.77 6.13
N ASP A 97 7.98 -11.05 7.37
CA ASP A 97 7.12 -11.14 8.57
C ASP A 97 6.30 -9.87 8.83
N LYS A 98 6.75 -8.68 8.40
CA LYS A 98 5.95 -7.44 8.48
C LYS A 98 4.87 -7.32 7.41
N ILE A 99 4.88 -8.19 6.39
CA ILE A 99 3.87 -8.20 5.32
C ILE A 99 2.69 -9.09 5.73
N ILE A 100 2.96 -10.13 6.52
CA ILE A 100 2.03 -11.23 6.84
C ILE A 100 1.28 -10.98 8.17
N HIS A 101 1.74 -10.06 9.02
CA HIS A 101 1.09 -9.65 10.27
C HIS A 101 0.44 -8.26 10.17
#